data_AF-A0ABD0N2A4-F1
#
_entry.id   AF-A0ABD0N2A4-F1
#
_cell.length_a   1.000
_cell.length_b   1.000
_cell.length_c   1.000
_cell.angle_alpha   90.00
_cell.angle_beta   90.00
_cell.angle_gamma   90.00
#
_symmetry.space_group_name_H-M   'P 1'
#
loop_
_entity.id
_entity.type
_entity.pdbx_description
1 polymer ?
#
loop_
_entity_poly.entity_id
_entity_poly.type
_entity_poly.pdbx_seq_one_letter_code
_entity_poly.pdbx_strand_id
1 'polypeptide(L)' 'MDHCYALTAGTLQTLPRKRKRSDGRKRARDRLRQKNRVNIGIAYSRWKALKMEKGMKNDAEVACYLLD' A
#
# COMPACT_ATOMS: atom_id res chain seq x y z
N MET A 1 -17.54 -15.54 -16.76
CA MET A 1 -17.77 -14.57 -15.66
C MET A 1 -17.55 -15.35 -14.37
N ASP A 2 -16.29 -15.48 -13.95
CA ASP A 2 -15.94 -16.33 -12.82
C ASP A 2 -16.29 -15.63 -11.50
N HIS A 3 -17.27 -16.19 -10.80
CA HIS A 3 -17.68 -15.81 -9.46
C HIS A 3 -16.58 -16.20 -8.46
N CYS A 4 -15.66 -15.27 -8.20
CA CYS A 4 -14.63 -15.42 -7.17
C CYS A 4 -14.58 -14.17 -6.27
N TYR A 5 -15.65 -13.94 -5.49
CA TYR A 5 -15.61 -13.01 -4.35
C TYR A 5 -16.50 -13.51 -3.19
N ALA A 6 -16.26 -14.72 -2.70
CA ALA A 6 -16.83 -15.16 -1.44
C ALA A 6 -15.79 -15.97 -0.67
N LEU A 7 -14.80 -15.27 -0.11
CA LEU A 7 -13.97 -15.84 0.95
C LEU A 7 -14.65 -15.57 2.29
N THR A 8 -15.13 -16.65 2.86
CA THR A 8 -15.80 -16.79 4.15
C THR A 8 -14.92 -16.27 5.29
N ALA A 9 -15.55 -15.55 6.20
CA ALA A 9 -14.96 -15.06 7.43
C ALA A 9 -14.63 -16.24 8.36
N GLY A 10 -13.36 -16.64 8.41
CA GLY A 10 -12.84 -17.62 9.36
C GLY A 10 -11.73 -18.46 8.73
N THR A 11 -10.60 -18.60 9.44
CA THR A 11 -9.41 -19.40 9.06
C THR A 11 -8.36 -18.74 8.15
N LEU A 12 -7.81 -17.60 8.54
CA LEU A 12 -6.40 -17.28 8.21
C LEU A 12 -5.53 -17.47 9.45
N GLN A 13 -5.24 -18.74 9.76
CA GLN A 13 -4.15 -19.11 10.65
C GLN A 13 -2.84 -18.56 10.05
N THR A 14 -2.19 -17.67 10.80
CA THR A 14 -0.91 -17.06 10.45
C THR A 14 0.22 -18.09 10.55
N LEU A 15 0.42 -18.88 9.50
CA LEU A 15 1.65 -19.66 9.37
C LEU A 15 2.83 -18.70 9.11
N PRO A 16 3.97 -18.86 9.81
CA PRO A 16 5.15 -18.02 9.55
C PRO A 16 5.69 -18.34 8.16
N ARG A 17 5.35 -17.50 7.19
CA ARG A 17 5.88 -17.55 5.83
C ARG A 17 7.41 -17.47 5.89
N LYS A 18 8.09 -18.58 5.60
CA LYS A 18 9.55 -18.69 5.50
C LYS A 18 10.04 -17.60 4.53
N ARG A 19 10.65 -16.54 5.06
CA ARG A 19 11.14 -15.41 4.27
C ARG A 19 12.27 -15.92 3.37
N LYS A 20 11.99 -16.07 2.07
CA LYS A 20 13.03 -16.23 1.03
C LYS A 20 14.06 -15.12 1.29
N ARG A 21 15.33 -15.48 1.54
CA ARG A 21 16.40 -14.52 1.84
C ARG A 21 16.37 -13.42 0.78
N SER A 22 15.83 -12.26 1.14
CA SER A 22 15.64 -11.20 0.15
C SER A 22 17.00 -10.73 -0.31
N ASP A 23 17.19 -10.54 -1.61
CA ASP A 23 18.40 -9.95 -2.21
C ASP A 23 18.82 -8.72 -1.37
N GLY A 24 20.08 -8.67 -0.94
CA GLY A 24 20.61 -7.58 -0.12
C GLY A 24 20.37 -6.20 -0.76
N ARG A 25 20.34 -6.14 -2.09
CA ARG A 25 20.01 -4.93 -2.86
C ARG A 25 18.59 -4.44 -2.63
N LYS A 26 17.62 -5.36 -2.51
CA LYS A 26 16.23 -5.00 -2.20
C LYS A 26 16.12 -4.41 -0.79
N ARG A 27 16.81 -4.98 0.20
CA ARG A 27 16.79 -4.44 1.58
C ARG A 27 17.41 -3.05 1.67
N ALA A 28 18.53 -2.81 0.98
CA ALA A 28 19.15 -1.50 0.96
C ALA A 28 18.22 -0.45 0.32
N ARG A 29 17.58 -0.80 -0.80
CA ARG A 29 16.59 0.06 -1.46
C ARG A 29 15.37 0.33 -0.58
N ASP A 30 14.83 -0.69 0.08
CA ASP A 30 13.69 -0.54 1.00
C ASP A 30 14.06 0.34 2.20
N ARG A 31 15.27 0.16 2.78
CA ARG A 31 15.77 1.04 3.86
C ARG A 31 15.89 2.50 3.44
N LEU A 32 16.38 2.75 2.23
CA LEU A 32 16.49 4.11 1.69
C LEU A 32 15.10 4.75 1.54
N ARG A 33 14.12 4.00 1.03
CA ARG A 33 12.74 4.46 0.86
C ARG A 33 11.99 4.63 2.17
N GLN A 34 12.34 3.85 3.19
CA GLN A 34 11.70 3.91 4.51
C GLN A 34 11.82 5.28 5.16
N LYS A 35 12.92 6.01 4.92
CA LYS A 35 13.13 7.37 5.44
C LYS A 35 12.07 8.37 4.95
N ASN A 36 11.57 8.18 3.75
CA ASN A 36 10.62 9.09 3.10
C ASN A 36 9.20 8.50 3.07
N ARG A 37 8.96 7.40 3.79
CA ARG A 37 7.67 6.72 3.79
C ARG A 37 6.73 7.40 4.78
N VAL A 38 5.65 7.97 4.27
CA VAL A 38 4.58 8.54 5.09
C VAL A 38 3.54 7.44 5.36
N ASN A 39 3.24 7.19 6.64
CA ASN A 39 2.18 6.27 7.04
C ASN A 39 0.87 7.06 7.17
N ILE A 40 0.01 6.95 6.16
CA ILE A 40 -1.23 7.74 6.06
C ILE A 40 -2.32 7.20 7.01
N GLY A 41 -2.26 5.91 7.38
CA GLY A 41 -3.15 5.31 8.38
C GLY A 41 -4.63 5.54 8.09
N ILE A 42 -5.34 6.12 9.07
CA ILE A 42 -6.77 6.45 8.99
C ILE A 42 -7.12 7.40 7.84
N ALA A 43 -6.18 8.24 7.39
CA ALA A 43 -6.41 9.17 6.29
C ALA A 43 -6.33 8.49 4.91
N TYR A 44 -5.96 7.20 4.84
CA TYR A 44 -5.81 6.50 3.57
C TYR A 44 -7.13 6.42 2.79
N SER A 45 -8.26 6.25 3.47
CA SER A 45 -9.58 6.25 2.83
C SER A 45 -9.89 7.59 2.17
N ARG A 46 -9.59 8.70 2.85
CA ARG A 46 -9.76 10.06 2.30
C ARG A 46 -8.81 10.31 1.14
N TRP A 47 -7.56 9.87 1.27
CA TRP A 47 -6.56 9.94 0.20
C TRP A 47 -7.00 9.21 -1.06
N LYS A 48 -7.50 7.98 -0.93
CA LYS A 48 -8.03 7.17 -2.02
C LYS A 48 -9.24 7.81 -2.68
N ALA A 49 -10.18 8.33 -1.89
CA ALA A 49 -11.36 9.02 -2.42
C ALA A 49 -10.95 10.23 -3.26
N LEU A 50 -10.08 11.08 -2.71
CA LEU A 50 -9.59 12.29 -3.36
C LEU A 50 -8.82 11.98 -4.65
N LYS A 51 -8.01 10.91 -4.64
CA LYS A 51 -7.31 10.43 -5.85
C LYS A 51 -8.28 10.03 -6.96
N MET A 52 -9.36 9.32 -6.64
CA MET A 52 -10.34 8.87 -7.63
C MET A 52 -11.20 10.02 -8.14
N GLU A 53 -11.66 10.89 -7.24
CA GLU A 53 -12.48 12.05 -7.58
C GLU A 53 -11.78 13.01 -8.55
N LYS A 54 -10.49 13.28 -8.32
CA LYS A 54 -9.66 14.14 -9.17
C LYS A 54 -9.01 13.41 -10.35
N GLY A 55 -9.17 12.09 -10.46
CA GLY A 55 -8.55 11.28 -11.52
C GLY A 55 -7.01 11.27 -11.49
N MET A 56 -6.41 11.43 -10.32
CA MET A 56 -4.95 11.50 -10.17
C MET A 56 -4.29 10.12 -10.33
N LYS A 57 -3.18 10.10 -11.07
CA LYS A 57 -2.47 8.85 -11.43
C LYS A 57 -1.58 8.38 -10.30
N ASN A 58 -0.96 9.31 -9.58
CA ASN A 58 0.03 8.99 -8.56
C ASN A 58 -0.28 9.64 -7.21
N ASP A 59 0.17 9.00 -6.13
CA ASP A 59 0.07 9.53 -4.77
C ASP A 59 0.93 10.81 -4.62
N ALA A 60 2.00 10.96 -5.41
CA ALA A 60 2.75 12.20 -5.45
C ALA A 60 1.90 13.41 -5.91
N GLU A 61 1.01 13.21 -6.88
CA GLU A 61 0.11 14.28 -7.36
C GLU A 61 -0.89 14.67 -6.28
N VAL A 62 -1.43 13.66 -5.58
CA VAL A 62 -2.32 13.86 -4.42
C VAL A 62 -1.60 14.63 -3.31
N ALA A 63 -0.33 14.33 -3.06
CA ALA A 63 0.48 15.02 -2.07
C ALA A 63 0.70 16.49 -2.45
N CYS A 64 1.07 16.78 -3.70
CA CYS A 64 1.25 18.16 -4.17
C CYS A 64 -0.08 18.94 -4.08
N TYR A 65 -1.19 18.33 -4.49
CA TYR A 65 -2.51 18.96 -4.42
C TYR A 65 -2.96 19.32 -2.99
N LEU A 66 -2.48 18.60 -1.97
CA LEU A 66 -2.79 18.89 -0.57
C LEU A 66 -1.86 19.94 0.07
N LEU A 67 -0.76 20.27 -0.60
CA LEU A 67 0.23 21.25 -0.14
C LEU A 67 0.04 22.64 -0.77
N ASP A 68 -0.67 22.70 -1.90
CA ASP A 68 -1.16 23.94 -2.52
C ASP A 68 -2.48 24.41 -1.86
#